data_AF-A0A3L7YR73-F1
#
_entry.id   AF-A0A3L7YR73-F1
#
_cell.length_a   1.000
_cell.length_b   1.000
_cell.length_c   1.000
_cell.angle_alpha   90.00
_cell.angle_beta   90.00
_cell.angle_gamma   90.00
#
_symmetry.space_group_name_H-M   'P 1'
#
loop_
_entity.id
_entity.type
_entity.pdbx_description
1 polymer ?
#
loop_
_entity_poly.entity_id
_entity_poly.type
_entity_poly.pdbx_seq_one_letter_code
_entity_poly.pdbx_strand_id
1 'polypeptide(L)'
;MNDPITIVALILAAIAAVAALFAAARSGRSAPPDPTSTLQAQRVEDQLQSVVERLARIDAAQQGIDRLREPMDELLSVFQNKQARGQYGEARLEEIVRDALPTDLYSFQETLSNGKIADCIVGRGAASNRVCVDSKFPLEAYQKLVAGDPTAAVQFRTALKAHIDAIGSKYVIPGETSRL
;
A
#
# COMPACT_ATOMS: atom_id res chain seq x y z
N MET A 1 -34.20 -29.38 -15.23
CA MET A 1 -35.02 -30.20 -16.14
C MET A 1 -35.12 -29.39 -17.41
N ASN A 2 -34.32 -29.72 -18.43
CA ASN A 2 -34.31 -28.96 -19.68
C ASN A 2 -35.60 -29.29 -20.44
N ASP A 3 -36.57 -28.40 -20.37
CA ASP A 3 -37.84 -28.63 -21.06
C ASP A 3 -37.58 -28.72 -22.58
N PRO A 4 -38.06 -29.77 -23.25
CA PRO A 4 -37.82 -29.97 -24.68
C PRO A 4 -38.34 -28.80 -25.53
N ILE A 5 -39.28 -28.02 -25.00
CA ILE A 5 -39.86 -26.82 -25.62
C ILE A 5 -38.84 -25.66 -25.69
N THR A 6 -38.03 -25.45 -24.64
CA THR A 6 -37.05 -24.35 -24.59
C THR A 6 -35.88 -24.58 -25.54
N ILE A 7 -35.46 -25.83 -25.74
CA ILE A 7 -34.41 -26.19 -26.71
C ILE A 7 -34.90 -25.96 -28.14
N VAL A 8 -36.13 -26.36 -28.48
CA VAL A 8 -36.72 -26.14 -29.80
C VAL A 8 -36.89 -24.65 -30.10
N ALA A 9 -37.30 -23.85 -29.11
CA ALA A 9 -37.42 -22.40 -29.26
C ALA A 9 -36.09 -21.69 -29.55
N LEU A 10 -34.99 -22.10 -28.88
CA LEU A 10 -33.66 -21.55 -29.13
C LEU A 10 -33.12 -21.93 -30.52
N ILE A 11 -33.37 -23.15 -30.99
CA ILE A 11 -32.96 -23.59 -32.33
C ILE A 11 -33.74 -22.81 -33.41
N LEU A 12 -35.05 -22.62 -33.25
CA LEU A 12 -35.86 -21.82 -34.18
C LEU A 12 -35.40 -20.35 -34.21
N ALA A 13 -35.08 -19.76 -33.06
CA ALA A 13 -34.57 -18.39 -32.99
C ALA A 13 -33.21 -18.24 -33.69
N ALA A 14 -32.30 -19.22 -33.53
CA ALA A 14 -31.00 -19.21 -34.19
C ALA A 14 -31.13 -19.36 -35.72
N ILE A 15 -32.01 -20.24 -36.21
CA ILE A 15 -32.27 -20.41 -37.66
C ILE A 15 -32.85 -19.12 -38.26
N ALA A 16 -33.81 -18.48 -37.58
CA ALA A 16 -34.39 -17.22 -38.04
C ALA A 16 -33.33 -16.10 -38.12
N ALA A 17 -32.43 -16.01 -37.15
CA ALA A 17 -31.35 -15.02 -37.14
C ALA A 17 -30.36 -15.24 -38.30
N VAL A 18 -29.99 -16.49 -38.58
CA VAL A 18 -29.10 -16.83 -39.70
C VAL A 18 -29.78 -16.57 -41.05
N ALA A 19 -31.07 -16.90 -41.18
CA ALA A 19 -31.84 -16.62 -42.39
C ALA A 19 -31.95 -15.12 -42.66
N ALA A 20 -32.16 -14.30 -41.62
CA ALA A 20 -32.19 -12.84 -41.74
C ALA A 20 -30.83 -12.27 -42.17
N LEU A 21 -29.73 -12.79 -41.62
CA LEU A 21 -28.37 -12.39 -42.00
C LEU A 21 -28.04 -12.78 -43.45
N PHE A 22 -28.47 -13.96 -43.89
CA PHE A 22 -28.24 -14.44 -45.24
C PHE A 22 -29.13 -13.72 -46.28
N ALA A 23 -30.36 -13.35 -45.90
CA ALA A 23 -31.23 -12.51 -46.70
C ALA A 23 -30.63 -11.11 -46.88
N ALA A 24 -30.09 -10.52 -45.80
CA ALA A 24 -29.40 -9.23 -45.85
C ALA A 24 -28.13 -9.27 -46.72
N ALA A 25 -27.41 -10.40 -46.74
CA ALA A 25 -26.22 -10.59 -47.57
C ALA A 25 -26.53 -10.75 -49.09
N ARG A 26 -27.74 -11.17 -49.46
CA ARG A 26 -28.14 -11.33 -50.88
C ARG A 26 -28.69 -10.05 -51.53
N SER A 27 -29.13 -9.06 -50.76
CA SER A 27 -29.66 -7.79 -51.26
C SER A 27 -28.55 -6.76 -51.54
N GLY A 28 -27.62 -7.08 -52.44
CA GLY A 28 -26.60 -6.16 -52.94
C GLY A 28 -27.13 -5.13 -53.94
N ARG A 29 -28.05 -4.26 -53.53
CA ARG A 29 -28.46 -3.08 -54.32
C ARG A 29 -28.52 -1.85 -53.41
N SER A 30 -27.41 -1.11 -53.37
CA SER A 30 -27.25 0.15 -52.65
C SER A 30 -28.18 1.23 -53.22
N ALA A 31 -29.19 1.62 -52.45
CA ALA A 31 -29.76 2.96 -52.56
C ALA A 31 -28.71 3.98 -52.04
N PRO A 32 -28.63 5.20 -52.61
CA PRO A 32 -27.70 6.22 -52.10
C PRO A 32 -28.03 6.53 -50.64
N PRO A 33 -27.03 6.64 -49.74
CA PRO A 33 -27.28 6.89 -48.33
C PRO A 33 -27.82 8.32 -48.15
N ASP A 34 -28.99 8.45 -47.53
CA ASP A 34 -29.54 9.75 -47.14
C ASP A 34 -28.56 10.48 -46.21
N PRO A 35 -28.29 11.79 -46.42
CA PRO A 35 -27.33 12.57 -45.62
C PRO A 35 -27.67 12.62 -44.11
N THR A 36 -28.92 12.30 -43.75
CA THR A 36 -29.39 12.20 -42.36
C THR A 36 -28.85 10.95 -41.66
N SER A 37 -28.67 9.84 -42.39
CA SER A 37 -28.18 8.57 -41.83
C SER A 37 -26.68 8.60 -41.54
N THR A 38 -25.89 9.29 -42.37
CA THR A 38 -24.45 9.50 -42.17
C THR A 38 -24.16 10.44 -41.00
N LEU A 39 -24.98 11.47 -40.78
CA LEU A 39 -24.87 12.37 -39.62
C LEU A 39 -25.28 11.69 -38.32
N GLN A 40 -26.25 10.76 -38.37
CA GLN A 40 -26.61 9.94 -37.22
C GLN A 40 -25.52 8.90 -36.90
N ALA A 41 -24.91 8.28 -37.92
CA ALA A 41 -23.78 7.36 -37.73
C ALA A 41 -22.59 8.07 -37.08
N GLN A 42 -22.23 9.28 -37.53
CA GLN A 42 -21.16 10.09 -36.93
C GLN A 42 -21.45 10.47 -35.47
N ARG A 43 -22.70 10.85 -35.13
CA ARG A 43 -23.07 11.13 -33.73
C ARG A 43 -22.98 9.89 -32.85
N VAL A 44 -23.33 8.72 -33.37
CA VAL A 44 -23.22 7.46 -32.62
C VAL A 44 -21.75 7.10 -32.42
N GLU A 45 -20.90 7.32 -33.42
CA GLU A 45 -19.47 7.08 -33.35
C GLU A 45 -18.78 8.01 -32.33
N ASP A 46 -19.12 9.31 -32.33
CA ASP A 46 -18.66 10.28 -31.33
C ASP A 46 -19.14 9.90 -29.91
N GLN A 47 -20.38 9.43 -29.77
CA GLN A 47 -20.91 8.97 -28.49
C GLN A 47 -20.21 7.71 -27.99
N LEU A 48 -19.93 6.73 -28.87
CA LEU A 48 -19.19 5.53 -28.52
C LEU A 48 -17.74 5.85 -28.14
N GLN A 49 -17.08 6.76 -28.85
CA GLN A 49 -15.74 7.23 -28.52
C GLN A 49 -15.72 7.93 -27.16
N SER A 50 -16.73 8.76 -26.84
CA SER A 50 -16.87 9.38 -25.52
C SER A 50 -17.10 8.38 -24.38
N VAL A 51 -17.76 7.25 -24.65
CA VAL A 51 -17.97 6.17 -23.68
C VAL A 51 -16.69 5.37 -23.49
N VAL A 52 -15.97 5.03 -24.56
CA VAL A 52 -14.65 4.38 -24.49
C VAL A 52 -13.64 5.25 -23.76
N GLU A 53 -13.65 6.56 -23.97
CA GLU A 53 -12.76 7.52 -23.31
C GLU A 53 -13.12 7.75 -21.83
N ARG A 54 -14.39 7.54 -21.45
CA ARG A 54 -14.82 7.49 -20.04
C ARG A 54 -14.44 6.16 -19.39
N LEU A 55 -14.56 5.03 -20.10
CA LEU A 55 -14.15 3.71 -19.61
C LEU A 55 -12.62 3.61 -19.45
N ALA A 56 -11.84 4.18 -20.38
CA ALA A 56 -10.38 4.27 -20.26
C ALA A 56 -9.92 5.16 -19.09
N ARG A 57 -10.69 6.21 -18.76
CA ARG A 57 -10.47 7.01 -17.54
C ARG A 57 -10.82 6.26 -16.26
N ILE A 58 -11.79 5.35 -16.30
CA ILE A 58 -12.14 4.48 -15.17
C ILE A 58 -11.03 3.43 -14.95
N ASP A 59 -10.49 2.81 -16.01
CA ASP A 59 -9.33 1.89 -15.90
C ASP A 59 -8.09 2.59 -15.30
N ALA A 60 -7.86 3.87 -15.65
CA ALA A 60 -6.79 4.67 -15.06
C ALA A 60 -7.03 5.00 -13.57
N ALA A 61 -8.29 5.18 -13.15
CA ALA A 61 -8.65 5.35 -11.74
C ALA A 61 -8.50 4.04 -10.95
N GLN A 62 -8.78 2.89 -11.57
CA GLN A 62 -8.56 1.57 -10.98
C GLN A 62 -7.07 1.29 -10.75
N GLN A 63 -6.18 1.61 -11.72
CA GLN A 63 -4.73 1.50 -11.54
C GLN A 63 -4.16 2.44 -10.47
N GLY A 64 -4.79 3.59 -10.24
CA GLY A 64 -4.45 4.50 -9.14
C GLY A 64 -4.85 3.95 -7.77
N ILE A 65 -5.92 3.16 -7.69
CA ILE A 65 -6.36 2.48 -6.46
C ILE A 65 -5.48 1.26 -6.16
N ASP A 66 -5.06 0.48 -7.16
CA ASP A 66 -4.16 -0.65 -6.95
C ASP A 66 -2.76 -0.20 -6.48
N ARG A 67 -2.25 0.94 -6.98
CA ARG A 67 -0.97 1.54 -6.53
C ARG A 67 -1.03 2.18 -5.14
N LEU A 68 -2.21 2.53 -4.65
CA LEU A 68 -2.42 2.98 -3.26
C LEU A 68 -2.65 1.80 -2.30
N ARG A 69 -3.01 0.62 -2.84
CA ARG A 69 -3.28 -0.59 -2.06
C ARG A 69 -2.02 -1.40 -1.77
N GLU A 70 -1.07 -1.46 -2.70
CA GLU A 70 0.23 -2.12 -2.48
C GLU A 70 1.00 -1.57 -1.25
N PRO A 71 1.19 -0.25 -1.07
CA PRO A 71 1.85 0.30 0.13
C PRO A 71 1.05 0.05 1.42
N MET A 72 -0.28 -0.06 1.33
CA MET A 72 -1.14 -0.30 2.49
C MET A 72 -1.14 -1.77 2.92
N ASP A 73 -1.11 -2.72 1.98
CA ASP A 73 -0.98 -4.15 2.28
C ASP A 73 0.44 -4.49 2.78
N GLU A 74 1.48 -3.80 2.28
CA GLU A 74 2.83 -3.89 2.83
C GLU A 74 2.87 -3.38 4.28
N LEU A 75 2.29 -2.22 4.57
CA LEU A 75 2.14 -1.72 5.94
C LEU A 75 1.36 -2.71 6.83
N LEU A 76 0.24 -3.27 6.36
CA LEU A 76 -0.55 -4.24 7.11
C LEU A 76 0.21 -5.56 7.34
N SER A 77 1.02 -6.03 6.38
CA SER A 77 1.85 -7.23 6.52
C SER A 77 3.04 -7.02 7.47
N VAL A 78 3.67 -5.84 7.42
CA VAL A 78 4.68 -5.41 8.37
C VAL A 78 4.08 -5.32 9.77
N PHE A 79 2.86 -4.80 9.92
CA PHE A 79 2.17 -4.76 11.22
C PHE A 79 1.77 -6.15 11.77
N GLN A 80 1.75 -7.23 10.99
CA GLN A 80 1.41 -8.57 11.50
C GLN A 80 2.61 -9.33 12.09
N ASN A 81 3.83 -9.09 11.60
CA ASN A 81 5.02 -9.83 12.05
C ASN A 81 5.96 -8.96 12.88
N LYS A 82 6.19 -9.36 14.15
CA LYS A 82 7.08 -8.65 15.09
C LYS A 82 8.48 -8.36 14.54
N GLN A 83 9.02 -9.25 13.70
CA GLN A 83 10.34 -9.06 13.10
C GLN A 83 10.32 -8.03 11.97
N ALA A 84 9.32 -8.08 11.09
CA ALA A 84 9.14 -7.10 10.03
C ALA A 84 8.92 -5.69 10.60
N ARG A 85 8.17 -5.57 11.71
CA ARG A 85 8.02 -4.30 12.45
C ARG A 85 9.34 -3.76 12.96
N GLY A 86 10.20 -4.63 13.52
CA GLY A 86 11.53 -4.23 14.00
C GLY A 86 12.39 -3.68 12.86
N GLN A 87 12.45 -4.41 11.76
CA GLN A 87 13.23 -4.00 10.57
C GLN A 87 12.71 -2.71 9.95
N TYR A 88 11.40 -2.50 9.89
CA TYR A 88 10.82 -1.25 9.40
C TYR A 88 11.15 -0.07 10.32
N GLY A 89 11.10 -0.26 11.65
CA GLY A 89 11.48 0.77 12.61
C GLY A 89 12.96 1.16 12.50
N GLU A 90 13.84 0.16 12.32
CA GLU A 90 15.28 0.36 12.11
C GLU A 90 15.55 1.09 10.78
N ALA A 91 14.95 0.64 9.67
CA ALA A 91 15.08 1.30 8.37
C ALA A 91 14.60 2.75 8.42
N ARG A 92 13.47 3.01 9.09
CA ARG A 92 12.95 4.37 9.24
C ARG A 92 13.84 5.25 10.10
N LEU A 93 14.46 4.69 11.15
CA LEU A 93 15.45 5.40 11.95
C LEU A 93 16.66 5.76 11.10
N GLU A 94 17.17 4.83 10.28
CA GLU A 94 18.30 5.10 9.40
C GLU A 94 18.02 6.23 8.42
N GLU A 95 16.85 6.24 7.77
CA GLU A 95 16.43 7.31 6.87
C GLU A 95 16.42 8.67 7.57
N ILE A 96 15.75 8.76 8.73
CA ILE A 96 15.65 10.01 9.49
C ILE A 96 17.04 10.52 9.90
N VAL A 97 17.93 9.63 10.32
CA VAL A 97 19.29 9.99 10.74
C VAL A 97 20.12 10.46 9.55
N ARG A 98 20.05 9.77 8.41
CA ARG A 98 20.76 10.16 7.17
C ARG A 98 20.32 11.52 6.64
N ASP A 99 19.02 11.81 6.76
CA ASP A 99 18.45 13.08 6.31
C ASP A 99 18.76 14.23 7.27
N ALA A 100 18.81 13.96 8.58
CA ALA A 100 18.96 14.99 9.61
C ALA A 100 20.41 15.32 9.97
N LEU A 101 21.33 14.36 9.83
CA LEU A 101 22.69 14.47 10.34
C LEU A 101 23.76 14.23 9.26
N PRO A 102 24.90 14.95 9.33
CA PRO A 102 26.10 14.63 8.56
C PRO A 102 26.58 13.19 8.80
N THR A 103 27.08 12.54 7.75
CA THR A 103 27.51 11.13 7.76
C THR A 103 28.65 10.82 8.74
N ASP A 104 29.39 11.83 9.18
CA ASP A 104 30.48 11.68 10.15
C ASP A 104 30.00 11.70 11.60
N LEU A 105 28.75 12.06 11.88
CA LEU A 105 28.20 12.20 13.22
C LEU A 105 27.31 11.04 13.66
N TYR A 106 27.27 9.92 12.95
CA TYR A 106 26.53 8.75 13.39
C TYR A 106 27.16 7.43 12.92
N SER A 107 26.76 6.34 13.56
CA SER A 107 27.17 4.97 13.26
C SER A 107 25.97 4.04 13.46
N PHE A 108 25.73 3.13 12.52
CA PHE A 108 24.63 2.16 12.61
C PHE A 108 25.15 0.79 13.02
N GLN A 109 24.35 0.05 13.80
CA GLN A 109 24.65 -1.33 14.22
C GLN A 109 26.02 -1.49 14.91
N GLU A 110 26.44 -0.48 15.68
CA GLU A 110 27.71 -0.52 16.39
C GLU A 110 27.61 -1.40 17.65
N THR A 111 28.62 -2.25 17.85
CA THR A 111 28.71 -3.12 19.02
C THR A 111 29.42 -2.39 20.16
N LEU A 112 28.74 -2.27 21.30
CA LEU A 112 29.29 -1.71 22.54
C LEU A 112 30.18 -2.72 23.27
N SER A 113 30.97 -2.24 24.23
CA SER A 113 31.88 -3.08 25.04
C SER A 113 31.18 -4.23 25.79
N ASN A 114 29.89 -4.09 26.08
CA ASN A 114 29.07 -5.12 26.73
C ASN A 114 28.49 -6.18 25.76
N GLY A 115 28.88 -6.15 24.49
CA GLY A 115 28.41 -7.06 23.45
C GLY A 115 26.98 -6.81 22.99
N LYS A 116 26.37 -5.68 23.38
CA LYS A 116 25.08 -5.22 22.84
C LYS A 116 25.30 -4.38 21.60
N ILE A 117 24.42 -4.56 20.63
CA ILE A 117 24.42 -3.80 19.38
C ILE A 117 23.32 -2.73 19.52
N ALA A 118 23.69 -1.47 19.31
CA ALA A 118 22.74 -0.37 19.25
C ALA A 118 22.29 -0.15 17.80
N ASP A 119 21.00 0.18 17.58
CA ASP A 119 20.46 0.42 16.24
C ASP A 119 21.20 1.61 15.58
N CYS A 120 21.41 2.70 16.35
CA CYS A 120 22.20 3.85 15.94
C CYS A 120 22.97 4.45 17.14
N ILE A 121 24.17 4.96 16.89
CA ILE A 121 24.92 5.81 17.81
C ILE A 121 25.13 7.16 17.14
N VAL A 122 24.68 8.23 17.80
CA VAL A 122 24.85 9.61 17.35
C VAL A 122 25.99 10.27 18.13
N GLY A 123 26.89 10.91 17.40
CA GLY A 123 28.02 11.69 17.87
C GLY A 123 29.36 10.95 17.85
N ARG A 124 30.45 11.71 17.96
CA ARG A 124 31.84 11.23 17.86
C ARG A 124 32.73 11.83 18.95
N GLY A 125 33.82 11.12 19.24
CA GLY A 125 34.89 11.57 20.12
C GLY A 125 34.68 11.11 21.56
N ALA A 126 34.64 12.07 22.50
CA ALA A 126 34.51 11.76 23.92
C ALA A 126 33.21 10.99 24.21
N ALA A 127 33.25 10.11 25.21
CA ALA A 127 32.10 9.31 25.64
C ALA A 127 30.86 10.15 25.98
N SER A 128 31.04 11.39 26.44
CA SER A 128 29.97 12.36 26.71
C SER A 128 29.15 12.75 25.47
N ASN A 129 29.71 12.54 24.27
CA ASN A 129 29.10 12.94 23.01
C ASN A 129 28.49 11.78 22.23
N ARG A 130 28.55 10.53 22.75
CA ARG A 130 28.01 9.35 22.08
C ARG A 130 26.67 8.96 22.67
N VAL A 131 25.59 9.10 21.90
CA VAL A 131 24.22 8.80 22.33
C VAL A 131 23.70 7.60 21.56
N CYS A 132 23.34 6.53 22.26
CA CYS A 132 22.71 5.37 21.66
C CYS A 132 21.21 5.62 21.45
N VAL A 133 20.71 5.26 20.27
CA VAL A 133 19.30 5.36 19.88
C VAL A 133 18.81 3.95 19.54
N ASP A 134 17.73 3.53 20.21
CA ASP A 134 17.03 2.26 19.97
C ASP A 134 15.64 2.58 19.40
N SER A 135 15.27 1.93 18.31
CA SER A 135 14.03 2.17 17.57
C SER A 135 12.81 1.46 18.16
N LYS A 136 12.97 0.65 19.22
CA LYS A 136 11.90 -0.22 19.72
C LYS A 136 10.88 0.56 20.55
N PHE A 137 9.68 0.69 19.97
CA PHE A 137 8.54 1.34 20.62
C PHE A 137 7.46 0.31 21.03
N PRO A 138 6.85 0.42 22.23
CA PRO A 138 5.75 -0.45 22.66
C PRO A 138 4.43 -0.09 21.96
N LEU A 139 4.36 -0.41 20.66
CA LEU A 139 3.26 -0.05 19.76
C LEU A 139 1.91 -0.62 20.21
N GLU A 140 1.87 -1.85 20.72
CA GLU A 140 0.62 -2.51 21.11
C GLU A 140 -0.09 -1.76 22.24
N ALA A 141 0.67 -1.28 23.22
CA ALA A 141 0.13 -0.47 24.32
C ALA A 141 -0.31 0.92 23.83
N TYR A 142 0.41 1.50 22.86
CA TYR A 142 0.01 2.75 22.21
C TYR A 142 -1.28 2.60 21.39
N GLN A 143 -1.42 1.52 20.62
CA GLN A 143 -2.63 1.24 19.85
C GLN A 143 -3.85 1.12 20.75
N LYS A 144 -3.73 0.41 21.89
CA LYS A 144 -4.81 0.34 22.89
C LYS A 144 -5.17 1.72 23.45
N LEU A 145 -4.17 2.57 23.66
CA LEU A 145 -4.38 3.94 24.14
C LEU A 145 -5.16 4.77 23.11
N VAL A 146 -4.77 4.70 21.83
CA VAL A 146 -5.46 5.40 20.73
C VAL A 146 -6.88 4.86 20.50
N ALA A 147 -7.08 3.56 20.72
CA ALA A 147 -8.40 2.92 20.63
C ALA A 147 -9.37 3.30 21.78
N GLY A 148 -8.90 4.06 22.79
CA GLY A 148 -9.75 4.58 23.86
C GLY A 148 -10.00 3.61 25.02
N ASP A 149 -9.17 2.58 25.20
CA ASP A 149 -9.28 1.68 26.35
C ASP A 149 -8.95 2.45 27.66
N PRO A 150 -9.85 2.45 28.67
CA PRO A 150 -9.68 3.21 29.90
C PRO A 150 -8.48 2.76 30.74
N THR A 151 -7.98 1.54 30.55
CA THR A 151 -6.81 1.01 31.26
C THR A 151 -5.50 1.19 30.48
N ALA A 152 -5.58 1.56 29.20
CA ALA A 152 -4.43 1.58 28.31
C ALA A 152 -3.44 2.71 28.64
N ALA A 153 -3.87 3.83 29.21
CA ALA A 153 -2.95 4.89 29.63
C ALA A 153 -1.95 4.40 30.68
N VAL A 154 -2.42 3.63 31.66
CA VAL A 154 -1.57 3.05 32.71
C VAL A 154 -0.66 1.96 32.14
N GLN A 155 -1.20 1.11 31.27
CA GLN A 155 -0.42 0.06 30.61
C GLN A 155 0.69 0.65 29.72
N PHE A 156 0.37 1.66 28.91
CA PHE A 156 1.31 2.35 28.06
C PHE A 156 2.42 3.03 28.86
N ARG A 157 2.07 3.75 29.93
CA ARG A 157 3.06 4.36 30.84
C ARG A 157 3.99 3.32 31.46
N THR A 158 3.44 2.18 31.87
CA THR A 158 4.23 1.10 32.49
C THR A 158 5.17 0.45 31.49
N ALA A 159 4.67 0.14 30.28
CA ALA A 159 5.48 -0.40 29.19
C ALA A 159 6.60 0.57 28.79
N LEU A 160 6.30 1.86 28.66
CA LEU A 160 7.28 2.88 28.31
C LEU A 160 8.39 3.01 29.36
N LYS A 161 8.03 3.02 30.66
CA LYS A 161 9.01 3.03 31.76
C LYS A 161 9.93 1.81 31.72
N ALA A 162 9.37 0.61 31.58
CA ALA A 162 10.16 -0.61 31.48
C ALA A 162 11.13 -0.57 30.29
N HIS A 163 10.71 0.01 29.17
CA HIS A 163 11.58 0.23 28.00
C HIS A 163 12.70 1.24 28.29
N ILE A 164 12.40 2.37 28.94
CA ILE A 164 13.41 3.37 29.33
C ILE A 164 14.47 2.73 30.24
N ASP A 165 14.05 1.97 31.26
CA ASP A 165 14.97 1.31 32.18
C ASP A 165 15.82 0.23 31.47
N ALA A 166 15.21 -0.50 30.54
CA ALA A 166 15.91 -1.49 29.72
C ALA A 166 16.94 -0.85 28.76
N ILE A 167 16.62 0.31 28.16
CA ILE A 167 17.54 1.06 27.30
C ILE A 167 18.69 1.62 28.14
N GLY A 168 18.37 2.22 29.30
CA GLY A 168 19.35 2.76 30.23
C GLY A 168 20.36 1.70 30.67
N SER A 169 19.90 0.52 31.06
CA SER A 169 20.77 -0.57 31.49
C SER A 169 21.61 -1.20 30.36
N LYS A 170 21.11 -1.20 29.12
CA LYS A 170 21.83 -1.79 27.98
C LYS A 170 22.84 -0.86 27.34
N TYR A 171 22.53 0.43 27.27
CA TYR A 171 23.25 1.35 26.40
C TYR A 171 23.89 2.54 27.11
N VAL A 172 23.63 2.75 28.42
CA VAL A 172 24.33 3.76 29.22
C VAL A 172 25.49 3.11 29.96
N ILE A 173 26.64 3.08 29.30
CA ILE A 173 27.91 2.55 29.79
C ILE A 173 28.83 3.72 30.20
N PRO A 174 29.27 3.79 31.47
CA PRO A 174 30.18 4.82 31.93
C PRO A 174 31.48 4.86 31.13
N GLY A 175 31.85 6.03 30.64
CA GLY A 175 33.10 6.23 29.89
C GLY A 175 33.07 5.75 28.44
N GLU A 176 31.94 5.25 27.94
CA GLU A 176 31.76 4.83 26.55
C GLU A 176 30.61 5.55 25.84
N THR A 177 29.51 5.78 26.57
CA THR A 177 28.27 6.39 26.07
C THR A 177 27.76 7.43 27.06
N SER A 178 27.02 8.42 26.56
CA SER A 178 26.51 9.54 27.33
C SER A 178 25.23 9.20 28.09
N ARG A 179 25.10 9.77 29.29
CA ARG A 179 23.82 9.91 29.98
C ARG A 179 23.33 11.32 29.67
N LEU A 180 22.36 11.42 28.76
CA LEU A 180 21.65 12.67 28.47
C LEU A 180 21.00 13.25 29.74
#